data_AF-A0A9D4I5V4-F1
#
_entry.id   AF-A0A9D4I5V4-F1
#
_cell.length_a   1.000
_cell.length_b   1.000
_cell.length_c   1.000
_cell.angle_alpha   90.00
_cell.angle_beta   90.00
_cell.angle_gamma   90.00
#
_symmetry.space_group_name_H-M   'P 1'
#
loop_
_entity.id
_entity.type
_entity.pdbx_description
1 polymer ?
#
loop_
_entity_poly.entity_id
_entity_poly.type
_entity_poly.pdbx_seq_one_letter_code
_entity_poly.pdbx_strand_id
1 'polypeptide(L)'
;MHLEALAGAFRATPHESTKLSPNMVMIGREVRLPNSVIFGHVNPAQNHFVIETKARLQRTHDLVRKQLQKSAERSRRYTMPSCISCNTRWAT
;
A
#
# COMPACT_ATOMS: atom_id res chain seq x y z
N MET A 1 -6.31 13.03 7.99
CA MET A 1 -6.75 11.63 7.79
C MET A 1 -7.49 11.47 6.46
N HIS A 2 -6.89 11.81 5.32
CA HIS A 2 -7.58 11.76 4.02
C HIS A 2 -7.05 10.67 3.08
N LEU A 3 -5.79 10.26 3.25
CA LEU A 3 -5.16 9.27 2.36
C LEU A 3 -5.79 7.89 2.49
N GLU A 4 -6.10 7.43 3.71
CA GLU A 4 -6.70 6.10 3.90
C GLU A 4 -8.14 6.03 3.38
N ALA A 5 -8.90 7.12 3.55
CA ALA A 5 -10.24 7.26 2.99
C ALA A 5 -10.22 7.24 1.45
N LEU A 6 -9.29 7.99 0.85
CA LEU A 6 -9.10 8.03 -0.59
C LEU A 6 -8.68 6.66 -1.15
N ALA A 7 -7.69 6.01 -0.54
CA ALA A 7 -7.23 4.69 -0.95
C ALA A 7 -8.34 3.63 -0.81
N GLY A 8 -9.14 3.73 0.27
CA GLY A 8 -10.31 2.89 0.51
C GLY A 8 -11.40 3.06 -0.54
N ALA A 9 -11.70 4.31 -0.92
CA ALA A 9 -12.65 4.62 -1.99
C ALA A 9 -12.14 4.16 -3.35
N PHE A 10 -10.88 4.45 -3.67
CA PHE A 10 -10.28 4.10 -4.96
C PHE A 10 -10.33 2.60 -5.24
N ARG A 11 -10.00 1.75 -4.26
CA ARG A 11 -10.02 0.29 -4.45
C ARG A 11 -11.42 -0.32 -4.55
N ALA A 12 -12.45 0.38 -4.09
CA ALA A 12 -13.83 -0.10 -4.03
C ALA A 12 -14.74 0.53 -5.10
N THR A 13 -14.28 1.59 -5.77
CA THR A 13 -15.05 2.27 -6.81
C THR A 13 -14.87 1.55 -8.15
N PRO A 14 -15.96 1.22 -8.87
CA PRO A 14 -15.85 0.63 -10.19
C PRO A 14 -15.24 1.63 -11.18
N HIS A 15 -14.30 1.16 -11.99
CA HIS A 15 -13.70 1.99 -13.04
C HIS A 15 -14.70 2.19 -14.19
N GLU A 16 -14.69 3.36 -14.83
CA GLU A 16 -15.70 3.74 -15.82
C GLU A 16 -15.74 2.79 -17.03
N SER A 17 -14.58 2.38 -17.56
CA SER A 17 -14.52 1.54 -18.76
C SER A 17 -14.78 0.05 -18.49
N THR A 18 -14.29 -0.48 -17.36
CA THR A 18 -14.38 -1.92 -17.05
C THR A 18 -15.61 -2.26 -16.23
N LYS A 19 -16.23 -1.26 -15.59
CA LYS A 19 -17.32 -1.41 -14.62
C LYS A 19 -17.00 -2.31 -13.42
N LEU A 20 -15.71 -2.62 -13.21
CA LEU A 20 -15.22 -3.45 -12.11
C LEU A 20 -14.31 -2.63 -11.20
N SER A 21 -14.35 -2.91 -9.90
CA SER A 21 -13.46 -2.28 -8.93
C SER A 21 -12.06 -2.92 -8.96
N PRO A 22 -11.01 -2.21 -8.53
CA PRO A 22 -9.69 -2.81 -8.36
C PRO A 22 -9.68 -4.05 -7.45
N ASN A 23 -10.45 -4.06 -6.36
CA ASN A 23 -10.57 -5.25 -5.49
C ASN A 23 -11.11 -6.46 -6.27
N MET A 24 -12.16 -6.26 -7.06
CA MET A 24 -12.78 -7.30 -7.86
C MET A 24 -11.80 -7.84 -8.90
N VAL A 25 -11.10 -6.95 -9.60
CA VAL A 25 -10.14 -7.33 -10.66
C VAL A 25 -8.93 -8.08 -10.09
N MET A 26 -8.41 -7.68 -8.92
CA MET A 26 -7.18 -8.27 -8.37
C MET A 26 -7.41 -9.54 -7.54
N ILE A 27 -8.55 -9.65 -6.85
CA ILE A 27 -8.80 -10.71 -5.85
C ILE A 27 -10.02 -11.56 -6.23
N GLY A 28 -10.82 -11.14 -7.22
CA GLY A 28 -12.08 -11.80 -7.58
C GLY A 28 -13.20 -11.58 -6.56
N ARG A 29 -13.00 -10.67 -5.59
CA ARG A 29 -14.01 -10.33 -4.56
C ARG A 29 -13.78 -8.96 -3.97
N GLU A 30 -14.86 -8.36 -3.47
CA GLU A 30 -14.76 -7.14 -2.67
C GLU A 30 -14.17 -7.41 -1.28
N VAL A 31 -13.21 -6.57 -0.89
CA VAL A 31 -12.56 -6.68 0.42
C VAL A 31 -13.36 -5.88 1.45
N ARG A 32 -14.00 -6.59 2.37
CA ARG A 32 -14.69 -6.00 3.52
C ARG A 32 -13.71 -5.83 4.68
N LEU A 33 -13.37 -4.59 4.98
CA LEU A 33 -12.58 -4.22 6.16
C LEU A 33 -13.45 -3.33 7.07
N PRO A 34 -13.36 -3.46 8.40
CA PRO A 34 -14.11 -2.59 9.30
C PRO A 34 -13.73 -1.13 9.10
N ASN A 35 -14.71 -0.22 9.12
CA ASN A 35 -14.50 1.22 8.97
C ASN A 35 -13.50 1.78 10.01
N SER A 36 -13.49 1.22 11.22
CA SER A 36 -12.52 1.57 12.26
C SER A 36 -11.06 1.25 11.88
N VAL A 37 -10.85 0.23 11.05
CA VAL A 37 -9.52 -0.13 10.52
C VAL A 37 -9.14 0.75 9.34
N ILE A 38 -10.08 1.08 8.46
CA ILE A 38 -9.83 1.88 7.24
C ILE A 38 -9.68 3.38 7.54
N PHE A 39 -10.49 3.91 8.46
CA PHE A 39 -10.54 5.35 8.74
C PHE A 39 -9.87 5.70 10.08
N GLY A 40 -9.30 4.73 10.79
CA GLY A 40 -8.57 4.93 12.04
C GLY A 40 -9.44 5.33 13.25
N HIS A 41 -10.76 5.37 13.13
CA HIS A 41 -11.65 5.70 14.25
C HIS A 41 -11.67 4.58 15.31
N VAL A 42 -11.21 4.91 16.51
CA VAL A 42 -11.21 4.02 17.67
C VAL A 42 -12.55 4.18 18.38
N ASN A 43 -13.47 3.24 18.19
CA ASN A 43 -14.67 3.16 19.00
C ASN A 43 -14.28 2.56 20.38
N PRO A 44 -14.63 3.16 21.53
CA PRO A 44 -14.26 2.64 22.85
C PRO A 44 -14.77 1.22 23.13
N ALA A 45 -15.83 0.76 22.46
CA ALA A 45 -16.31 -0.62 22.48
C ALA A 45 -15.67 -1.45 21.34
N GLN A 46 -14.34 -1.45 21.24
CA GLN A 46 -13.65 -2.09 20.12
C GLN A 46 -13.75 -3.62 20.19
N ASN A 47 -14.47 -4.21 19.24
CA ASN A 47 -14.55 -5.65 19.06
C ASN A 47 -13.16 -6.27 18.91
N HIS A 48 -12.89 -7.39 19.60
CA HIS A 48 -11.60 -8.10 19.57
C HIS A 48 -11.10 -8.35 18.13
N PHE A 49 -12.03 -8.69 17.22
CA PHE A 49 -11.75 -8.87 15.79
C PHE A 49 -11.09 -7.65 15.12
N VAL A 50 -11.53 -6.43 15.45
CA VAL A 50 -10.98 -5.19 14.90
C VAL A 50 -9.56 -4.96 15.38
N ILE A 51 -9.33 -5.18 16.68
CA ILE A 51 -8.01 -5.02 17.33
C ILE A 51 -7.01 -5.99 16.71
N GLU A 52 -7.39 -7.27 16.61
CA GLU A 52 -6.54 -8.32 16.04
C GLU A 52 -6.24 -8.06 14.57
N THR A 53 -7.26 -7.68 13.79
CA THR A 53 -7.10 -7.35 12.37
C THR A 53 -6.13 -6.18 12.18
N LYS A 54 -6.27 -5.13 12.98
CA LYS A 54 -5.36 -3.97 12.95
C LYS A 54 -3.93 -4.37 13.33
N ALA A 55 -3.76 -5.15 14.38
CA ALA A 55 -2.46 -5.63 14.83
C ALA A 55 -1.76 -6.49 13.76
N ARG A 56 -2.50 -7.39 13.11
CA ARG A 56 -1.98 -8.21 12.01
C ARG A 56 -1.59 -7.34 10.82
N LEU A 57 -2.43 -6.40 10.42
CA LEU A 57 -2.17 -5.50 9.31
C LEU A 57 -0.89 -4.67 9.54
N GLN A 58 -0.72 -4.13 10.75
CA GLN A 58 0.47 -3.38 11.14
C GLN A 58 1.74 -4.25 11.03
N ARG A 59 1.73 -5.45 11.61
CA ARG A 59 2.87 -6.38 11.54
C ARG A 59 3.23 -6.71 10.08
N THR A 60 2.23 -6.98 9.25
CA THR A 60 2.44 -7.27 7.83
C THR A 60 3.08 -6.07 7.12
N HIS A 61 2.59 -4.85 7.33
CA HIS A 61 3.20 -3.66 6.74
C HIS A 61 4.65 -3.44 7.19
N ASP A 62 4.96 -3.69 8.46
CA ASP A 62 6.32 -3.55 8.98
C ASP A 62 7.27 -4.58 8.36
N LEU A 63 6.81 -5.81 8.16
CA LEU A 63 7.56 -6.84 7.43
C LEU A 63 7.78 -6.45 5.98
N VAL A 64 6.74 -5.96 5.30
CA VAL A 64 6.82 -5.49 3.91
C VAL A 64 7.84 -4.36 3.78
N ARG A 65 7.81 -3.36 4.66
CA ARG A 65 8.79 -2.25 4.66
C ARG A 65 10.22 -2.76 4.81
N LYS A 66 10.47 -3.69 5.74
CA LYS A 66 11.79 -4.31 5.92
C LYS A 66 12.25 -5.04 4.67
N GLN A 67 11.36 -5.76 3.99
CA GLN A 67 11.72 -6.47 2.76
C GLN A 67 11.94 -5.51 1.58
N LEU A 68 11.12 -4.47 1.46
CA LEU A 68 11.30 -3.44 0.44
C LEU A 68 12.63 -2.69 0.59
N GLN A 69 13.03 -2.37 1.82
CA GLN A 69 14.36 -1.79 2.10
C GLN A 69 15.49 -2.72 1.63
N LYS A 70 15.44 -4.00 2.01
CA LYS A 70 16.42 -5.00 1.55
C LYS A 70 16.43 -5.17 0.03
N SER A 71 15.27 -5.10 -0.62
CA SER A 71 15.17 -5.18 -2.08
C SER A 71 15.77 -3.94 -2.74
N ALA A 72 15.50 -2.75 -2.21
CA ALA A 72 16.06 -1.50 -2.71
C ALA A 72 17.59 -1.47 -2.57
N GLU A 73 18.14 -1.97 -1.46
CA GLU A 73 19.59 -2.14 -1.25
C GLU A 73 20.21 -3.11 -2.28
N ARG A 74 19.52 -4.22 -2.57
CA ARG A 74 19.95 -5.17 -3.62
C ARG A 74 19.92 -4.51 -5.00
N SER A 75 18.80 -3.88 -5.37
CA SER A 75 18.68 -3.15 -6.65
C SER A 75 19.77 -2.09 -6.78
N ARG A 76 20.06 -1.31 -5.72
CA ARG A 76 21.16 -0.35 -5.73
C ARG A 76 22.52 -1.01 -5.97
N ARG A 77 22.76 -2.21 -5.41
CA ARG A 77 24.00 -2.96 -5.58
C ARG A 77 24.19 -3.52 -6.99
N TYR A 78 23.11 -3.95 -7.65
CA TYR A 78 23.17 -4.55 -8.99
C TYR A 78 22.97 -3.57 -10.14
N THR A 79 22.15 -2.53 -9.94
CA THR A 79 21.81 -1.53 -10.97
C THR A 79 22.81 -0.36 -11.01
N MET A 80 23.74 -0.26 -10.05
CA MET A 80 24.82 0.75 -10.07
C MET A 80 26.25 0.15 -10.10
N PRO A 81 26.71 -0.43 -11.22
CA PRO A 81 28.15 -0.53 -11.51
C PRO A 81 28.72 0.56 -12.43
N SER A 82 27.91 1.44 -13.04
CA SER A 82 28.45 2.42 -14.00
C SER A 82 27.62 3.70 -14.18
N CYS A 83 27.56 4.55 -13.16
CA CYS A 83 27.29 5.98 -13.36
C CYS A 83 28.37 6.80 -12.65
N ILE A 84 29.64 6.53 -12.96
CA ILE A 84 30.77 7.46 -12.70
C ILE A 84 31.15 8.20 -14.00
N SER A 85 30.59 7.81 -15.15
CA SER A 85 30.70 8.55 -16.42
C SER A 85 29.33 8.83 -17.03
N CYS A 86 28.57 9.73 -16.43
CA CYS A 86 27.68 10.59 -17.21
C CYS A 86 28.03 12.03 -16.87
N ASN A 87 29.25 12.42 -17.25
CA ASN A 87 29.58 13.83 -17.35
C ASN A 87 28.91 14.38 -18.62
N THR A 88 28.34 15.58 -18.47
CA THR A 88 27.83 16.51 -19.49
C THR A 88 26.49 16.19 -20.16
N ARG A 89 25.62 17.23 -20.20
CA ARG A 89 24.88 17.72 -21.39
C ARG A 89 23.36 17.97 -21.27
N TRP A 90 22.81 18.34 -20.12
CA TRP A 90 21.44 18.94 -20.08
C TRP A 90 21.31 20.05 -19.02
N ALA A 91 22.24 21.01 -19.03
CA ALA A 91 22.10 22.29 -18.33
C ALA A 91 22.45 23.42 -19.31
N THR A 92 21.59 23.58 -20.30
CA THR A 92 21.40 24.81 -21.08
C THR A 92 19.93 25.15 -21.02
#